data_AF-A0A497LLE0-F1
#
_entry.id   AF-A0A497LLE0-F1
#
_cell.length_a   1.000
_cell.length_b   1.000
_cell.length_c   1.000
_cell.angle_alpha   90.00
_cell.angle_beta   90.00
_cell.angle_gamma   90.00
#
_symmetry.space_group_name_H-M   'P 1'
#
loop_
_entity.id
_entity.type
_entity.pdbx_description
1 polymer ?
#
loop_
_entity_poly.entity_id
_entity_poly.type
_entity_poly.pdbx_seq_one_letter_code
_entity_poly.pdbx_strand_id
1 'polypeptide(L)'
;MSKKIREILGEDAEVAFAERRYAVISEILPKVLKGAKPLTRSDMLDKALLNKYLGIPIFLALWWALFRFTFDVSAPFSDLIDMFFSWLGETTSGAIANEQIASFLSDGIFGGLGGVLVFLPPIF
;
A
#
# COMPACT_ATOMS: atom_id res chain seq x y z
N MET A 1 -24.52 42.43 -19.35
CA MET A 1 -24.31 42.78 -17.93
C MET A 1 -22.88 42.47 -17.46
N SER A 2 -22.32 41.30 -17.79
CA SER A 2 -20.96 40.87 -17.40
C SER A 2 -19.79 41.80 -17.83
N LYS A 3 -19.76 42.31 -19.07
CA LYS A 3 -18.63 43.15 -19.56
C LYS A 3 -18.43 44.48 -18.79
N LYS A 4 -19.52 45.18 -18.44
CA LYS A 4 -19.45 46.47 -17.71
C LYS A 4 -18.93 46.33 -16.28
N ILE A 5 -19.22 45.19 -15.64
CA ILE A 5 -18.82 44.94 -14.25
C ILE A 5 -17.32 44.62 -14.19
N ARG A 6 -16.81 43.88 -15.17
CA ARG A 6 -15.39 43.53 -15.30
C ARG A 6 -14.50 44.76 -15.57
N GLU A 7 -15.03 45.76 -16.27
CA GLU A 7 -14.35 47.02 -16.58
C GLU A 7 -14.23 47.94 -15.35
N ILE A 8 -15.16 47.83 -14.39
CA ILE A 8 -15.18 48.61 -13.14
C ILE A 8 -14.35 47.95 -12.05
N LEU A 9 -14.40 46.61 -11.97
CA LEU A 9 -13.75 45.83 -10.91
C LEU A 9 -12.33 45.37 -11.27
N GLY A 10 -11.92 45.48 -12.53
CA GLY A 10 -10.61 45.02 -13.02
C GLY A 10 -10.45 43.50 -13.11
N GLU A 11 -11.38 42.75 -12.52
CA GLU A 11 -11.38 41.29 -12.40
C GLU A 11 -12.76 40.72 -12.70
N ASP A 12 -12.85 39.39 -12.84
CA ASP A 12 -14.15 38.75 -13.00
C ASP A 12 -15.03 39.01 -11.77
N ALA A 13 -16.31 39.32 -11.99
CA ALA A 13 -17.25 39.63 -10.93
C ALA A 13 -17.31 38.49 -9.90
N GLU A 14 -17.21 37.23 -10.34
CA GLU A 14 -17.23 36.06 -9.46
C GLU A 14 -16.02 36.04 -8.50
N VAL A 15 -14.84 36.39 -9.00
CA VAL A 15 -13.60 36.46 -8.20
C VAL A 15 -13.70 37.59 -7.19
N ALA A 16 -14.13 38.78 -7.63
CA ALA A 16 -14.30 39.93 -6.74
C ALA A 16 -15.31 39.66 -5.60
N PHE A 17 -16.40 38.96 -5.90
CA PHE A 17 -17.37 38.54 -4.87
C PHE A 17 -16.79 37.48 -3.92
N ALA A 18 -16.02 36.52 -4.42
CA ALA A 18 -15.36 35.52 -3.60
C ALA A 18 -14.35 36.15 -2.63
N GLU A 19 -13.49 37.05 -3.12
CA GLU A 19 -12.52 37.77 -2.29
C GLU A 19 -13.20 38.59 -1.19
N ARG A 20 -14.28 39.32 -1.52
CA ARG A 20 -15.02 40.09 -0.52
C ARG A 20 -15.59 39.20 0.59
N ARG A 21 -16.12 38.03 0.24
CA ARG A 21 -16.60 37.05 1.22
C ARG A 21 -15.48 36.54 2.10
N TYR A 22 -14.33 36.18 1.52
CA TYR A 22 -13.17 35.73 2.30
C TYR A 22 -12.60 36.83 3.21
N ALA A 23 -12.60 38.09 2.77
CA ALA A 23 -12.19 39.23 3.58
C ALA A 23 -13.10 39.44 4.80
N VAL A 24 -14.42 39.30 4.62
CA VAL A 24 -15.38 39.36 5.74
C VAL A 24 -15.17 38.19 6.70
N ILE A 25 -14.96 36.98 6.18
CA ILE A 25 -14.70 35.79 6.99
C ILE A 25 -13.41 35.99 7.81
N SER A 26 -12.32 36.48 7.20
CA SER A 26 -11.04 36.67 7.89
C SER A 26 -11.08 37.77 8.95
N GLU A 27 -11.98 38.76 8.83
CA GLU A 27 -12.21 39.77 9.86
C GLU A 27 -13.02 39.22 11.05
N ILE A 28 -13.98 38.35 10.79
CA ILE A 28 -14.86 37.76 11.83
C ILE A 28 -14.14 36.62 12.57
N LEU A 29 -13.37 35.78 11.86
CA LEU A 29 -12.77 34.56 12.40
C LEU A 29 -12.02 34.76 13.73
N PRO A 30 -11.12 35.75 13.87
CA PRO A 30 -10.35 35.96 15.10
C PRO A 30 -11.21 36.45 16.28
N LYS A 31 -12.37 37.07 15.99
CA LYS A 31 -13.29 37.59 17.00
C LYS A 31 -14.11 36.47 17.65
N VAL A 32 -14.37 35.38 16.90
CA VAL A 32 -15.24 34.26 17.33
C VAL A 32 -14.46 32.99 17.68
N LEU A 33 -13.33 32.73 17.02
CA LEU A 33 -12.51 31.55 17.27
C LEU A 33 -11.46 31.86 18.34
N LYS A 34 -11.64 31.31 19.55
CA LYS A 34 -10.68 31.44 20.65
C LYS A 34 -10.00 30.09 20.93
N GLY A 35 -8.67 30.08 20.88
CA GLY A 35 -7.83 28.92 21.20
C GLY A 35 -7.44 28.06 20.00
N ALA A 36 -6.31 27.35 20.13
CA ALA A 36 -5.89 26.33 19.17
C ALA A 36 -6.60 25.00 19.48
N LYS A 37 -6.97 24.25 18.44
CA LYS A 37 -7.51 22.90 18.60
C LYS A 37 -6.50 22.05 19.41
N PRO A 38 -6.92 21.35 20.48
CA PRO A 38 -6.01 20.48 21.21
C PRO A 38 -5.45 19.41 20.26
N LEU A 39 -4.14 19.16 20.37
CA LEU A 39 -3.48 18.13 19.58
C LEU A 39 -4.09 16.77 19.94
N THR A 40 -4.66 16.12 18.93
CA THR A 40 -5.14 14.75 19.06
C THR A 40 -3.98 13.77 18.94
N ARG A 41 -4.18 12.52 19.38
CA ARG A 41 -3.18 11.45 19.18
C ARG A 41 -2.88 11.23 17.69
N SER A 42 -3.87 11.40 16.82
CA SER A 42 -3.69 11.37 15.37
C SER A 42 -2.73 12.48 14.93
N ASP A 43 -2.95 13.73 15.37
CA ASP A 43 -2.11 14.87 15.00
C ASP A 43 -0.64 14.68 15.44
N MET A 44 -0.42 13.97 16.56
CA MET A 44 0.92 13.63 17.04
C MET A 44 1.60 12.57 16.17
N LEU A 45 0.86 11.53 15.78
CA LEU A 45 1.35 10.48 14.88
C LEU A 45 1.66 11.07 13.50
N ASP A 46 0.76 11.88 12.96
CA ASP A 46 0.92 12.51 11.65
C ASP A 46 2.18 13.40 11.60
N LYS A 47 2.50 14.12 12.69
CA LYS A 47 3.73 14.90 12.76
C LYS A 47 5.01 14.07 12.64
N ALA A 48 4.99 12.83 13.12
CA ALA A 48 6.13 11.92 13.03
C ALA A 48 6.14 11.15 11.69
N LEU A 49 5.00 10.57 11.32
CA LEU A 49 4.83 9.72 10.14
C LEU A 49 4.87 10.52 8.82
N LEU A 50 4.38 11.77 8.81
CA LEU A 50 4.35 12.64 7.64
C LEU A 50 5.46 13.70 7.67
N ASN A 51 6.47 13.52 8.51
CA ASN A 51 7.61 14.43 8.55
C ASN A 51 8.40 14.38 7.23
N LYS A 52 8.83 15.55 6.73
CA LYS A 52 9.61 15.66 5.48
C LYS A 52 10.87 14.77 5.45
N TYR A 53 11.52 14.57 6.59
CA TYR A 53 12.77 13.82 6.68
C TYR A 53 12.58 12.44 7.31
N LEU A 54 11.73 12.32 8.35
CA LEU A 54 11.50 11.03 9.04
C LEU A 54 10.44 10.16 8.36
N GLY A 55 9.54 10.75 7.57
CA GLY A 55 8.44 10.03 6.94
C GLY A 55 8.93 8.95 5.98
N ILE A 56 9.94 9.25 5.15
CA ILE A 56 10.50 8.27 4.20
C ILE A 56 11.20 7.09 4.93
N PRO A 57 12.12 7.31 5.89
CA PRO A 57 12.70 6.23 6.69
C PRO A 57 11.65 5.37 7.43
N ILE A 58 10.66 5.99 8.06
CA ILE A 58 9.61 5.26 8.78
C ILE A 58 8.77 4.43 7.80
N PHE A 59 8.39 5.01 6.67
CA PHE A 59 7.66 4.31 5.62
C PHE A 59 8.42 3.07 5.14
N LEU A 60 9.73 3.21 4.86
CA LEU A 60 10.56 2.08 4.44
C LEU A 60 10.71 1.03 5.54
N ALA A 61 10.84 1.43 6.79
CA ALA A 61 10.90 0.51 7.93
C ALA A 61 9.60 -0.29 8.10
N LEU A 62 8.44 0.38 7.98
CA LEU A 62 7.13 -0.27 8.02
C LEU A 62 6.92 -1.21 6.84
N TRP A 63 7.32 -0.80 5.63
CA TRP A 63 7.26 -1.65 4.44
C TRP A 63 8.14 -2.88 4.58
N TRP A 64 9.38 -2.69 5.04
CA TRP A 64 10.29 -3.79 5.31
C TRP A 64 9.72 -4.74 6.36
N ALA A 65 9.17 -4.20 7.45
CA ALA A 65 8.55 -5.00 8.51
C ALA A 65 7.34 -5.78 7.98
N LEU A 66 6.51 -5.17 7.14
CA LEU A 66 5.37 -5.82 6.50
C LEU A 66 5.84 -6.99 5.63
N PHE A 67 6.79 -6.78 4.73
CA PHE A 67 7.34 -7.87 3.91
C PHE A 67 7.95 -8.97 4.77
N ARG A 68 8.79 -8.61 5.74
CA ARG A 68 9.43 -9.56 6.64
C ARG A 68 8.40 -10.42 7.37
N PHE A 69 7.37 -9.78 7.90
CA PHE A 69 6.28 -10.46 8.59
C PHE A 69 5.51 -11.38 7.65
N THR A 70 5.11 -10.91 6.47
CA THR A 70 4.38 -11.73 5.49
C THR A 70 5.18 -12.96 5.09
N PHE A 71 6.47 -12.81 4.74
CA PHE A 71 7.32 -13.94 4.34
C PHE A 71 7.62 -14.91 5.50
N ASP A 72 7.85 -14.40 6.71
CA ASP A 72 8.11 -15.25 7.88
C ASP A 72 6.86 -16.05 8.29
N VAL A 73 5.68 -15.44 8.22
CA VAL A 73 4.41 -16.12 8.52
C VAL A 73 4.00 -17.09 7.42
N SER A 74 4.32 -16.78 6.16
CA SER A 74 4.02 -17.64 5.03
C SER A 74 4.95 -18.86 4.93
N ALA A 75 6.19 -18.75 5.43
CA ALA A 75 7.22 -19.79 5.36
C ALA A 75 6.72 -21.20 5.73
N PRO A 76 6.07 -21.45 6.88
CA PRO A 76 5.60 -22.80 7.22
C PRO A 76 4.57 -23.35 6.21
N PHE A 77 3.76 -22.50 5.59
CA PHE A 77 2.80 -22.93 4.56
C PHE A 77 3.51 -23.23 3.24
N SER A 78 4.47 -22.39 2.85
CA SER A 78 5.33 -22.62 1.71
C SER A 78 6.12 -23.93 1.85
N ASP A 79 6.68 -24.21 3.02
CA ASP A 79 7.42 -25.45 3.31
C ASP A 79 6.51 -26.68 3.23
N LEU A 80 5.25 -26.59 3.70
CA LEU A 80 4.28 -27.68 3.58
C LEU A 80 3.96 -28.01 2.12
N ILE A 81 3.79 -26.99 1.28
CA ILE A 81 3.57 -27.16 -0.16
C ILE A 81 4.80 -27.81 -0.79
N ASP A 82 6.00 -27.32 -0.48
CA ASP A 82 7.24 -27.85 -1.03
C ASP A 82 7.45 -29.32 -0.65
N MET A 83 7.26 -29.67 0.63
CA MET A 83 7.34 -31.06 1.10
C MET A 83 6.31 -31.96 0.42
N PHE A 84 5.08 -31.49 0.23
CA PHE A 84 4.03 -32.26 -0.42
C PHE A 84 4.35 -32.56 -1.90
N PHE A 85 4.80 -31.56 -2.66
CA PHE A 85 5.16 -31.74 -4.06
C PHE A 85 6.46 -32.54 -4.23
N SER A 86 7.44 -32.35 -3.34
CA SER A 86 8.66 -33.17 -3.30
C SER A 86 8.33 -34.65 -3.05
N TRP A 87 7.46 -34.93 -2.08
CA TRP A 87 7.01 -36.30 -1.79
C TRP A 87 6.29 -36.93 -2.98
N LEU A 88 5.43 -36.18 -3.69
CA LEU A 88 4.78 -36.66 -4.91
C LEU A 88 5.79 -36.99 -6.00
N GLY A 89 6.77 -36.11 -6.23
CA GLY A 89 7.82 -36.31 -7.23
C GLY A 89 8.63 -37.57 -6.96
N GLU A 90 9.12 -37.74 -5.73
CA GLU A 90 9.90 -38.92 -5.32
C GLU A 90 9.07 -40.21 -5.44
N THR A 91 7.80 -40.17 -5.02
CA THR A 91 6.89 -41.31 -5.13
C THR A 91 6.70 -41.72 -6.59
N THR A 92 6.51 -40.76 -7.50
CA THR A 92 6.37 -41.08 -8.93
C THR A 92 7.64 -41.56 -9.59
N SER A 93 8.80 -41.08 -9.14
CA SER A 93 10.09 -41.53 -9.64
C SER A 93 10.36 -42.99 -9.25
N GLY A 94 10.00 -43.38 -8.02
CA GLY A 94 10.14 -44.76 -7.53
C GLY A 94 9.08 -45.74 -8.06
N ALA A 95 7.90 -45.27 -8.45
CA ALA A 95 6.79 -46.12 -8.88
C ALA A 95 6.79 -46.45 -10.40
N ILE A 96 7.50 -45.67 -11.22
CA ILE A 96 7.44 -45.77 -12.68
C ILE A 96 8.75 -46.37 -13.21
N ALA A 97 8.66 -47.52 -13.89
CA ALA A 97 9.84 -48.18 -14.46
C ALA A 97 10.43 -47.46 -15.69
N ASN A 98 9.62 -46.66 -16.40
CA ASN A 98 10.10 -45.87 -17.53
C ASN A 98 10.66 -44.53 -17.05
N GLU A 99 11.98 -44.40 -17.11
CA GLU A 99 12.74 -43.22 -16.65
C GLU A 99 12.30 -41.90 -17.31
N GLN A 100 11.88 -41.95 -18.58
CA GLN A 100 11.48 -40.77 -19.34
C GLN A 100 10.09 -40.25 -18.93
N ILE A 101 9.19 -41.16 -18.55
CA ILE A 101 7.86 -40.81 -18.02
C ILE A 101 7.96 -40.39 -16.55
N ALA A 102 8.82 -41.08 -15.78
CA ALA A 102 9.10 -40.77 -14.39
C ALA A 102 9.61 -39.33 -14.23
N SER A 103 10.65 -38.96 -14.97
CA SER A 103 11.23 -37.61 -14.94
C SER A 103 10.28 -36.51 -15.46
N PHE A 104 9.47 -36.80 -16.48
CA PHE A 104 8.46 -35.85 -16.95
C PHE A 104 7.41 -35.52 -15.87
N LEU A 105 6.95 -36.53 -15.12
CA LEU A 105 5.97 -36.33 -14.07
C LEU A 105 6.60 -35.75 -12.79
N SER A 106 7.73 -36.29 -12.33
CA SER A 106 8.39 -35.83 -11.10
C SER A 106 8.89 -34.39 -11.25
N ASP A 107 9.69 -34.11 -12.28
CA ASP A 107 10.41 -32.86 -12.38
C ASP A 107 9.61 -31.85 -13.20
N GLY A 108 8.97 -32.31 -14.28
CA GLY A 108 8.18 -31.46 -15.17
C GLY A 108 6.88 -30.98 -14.53
N ILE A 109 6.06 -31.90 -14.03
CA ILE A 109 4.75 -31.55 -13.45
C ILE A 109 4.87 -31.20 -11.98
N PHE A 110 5.34 -32.12 -11.12
CA PHE A 110 5.32 -31.86 -9.67
C PHE A 110 6.36 -30.82 -9.25
N GLY A 111 7.58 -30.89 -9.77
CA GLY A 111 8.59 -29.85 -9.56
C GLY A 111 8.14 -28.48 -10.08
N GLY A 112 7.59 -28.43 -11.29
CA GLY A 112 7.07 -27.19 -11.88
C GLY A 112 5.91 -26.57 -11.10
N LEU A 113 4.88 -27.37 -10.76
CA LEU A 113 3.72 -26.90 -10.00
C LEU A 113 4.09 -26.54 -8.56
N GLY A 114 4.89 -27.36 -7.90
CA GLY A 114 5.40 -27.09 -6.55
C GLY A 114 6.13 -25.76 -6.51
N GLY A 115 7.05 -25.53 -7.45
CA GLY A 115 7.80 -24.28 -7.55
C GLY A 115 6.92 -23.03 -7.67
N VAL A 116 5.80 -23.10 -8.40
CA VAL A 116 4.87 -21.96 -8.51
C VAL A 116 4.00 -21.81 -7.26
N LEU A 117 3.48 -22.93 -6.72
CA LEU A 117 2.54 -22.92 -5.61
C LEU A 117 3.19 -22.57 -4.26
N VAL A 118 4.49 -22.78 -4.10
CA VAL A 118 5.24 -22.37 -2.89
C VAL A 118 5.19 -20.85 -2.68
N PHE A 119 5.01 -20.06 -3.75
CA PHE A 119 4.86 -18.60 -3.65
C PHE A 119 3.44 -18.13 -3.35
N LEU A 120 2.47 -19.03 -3.30
CA LEU A 120 1.07 -18.66 -3.08
C LEU A 120 0.86 -18.05 -1.68
N PRO A 121 1.37 -18.65 -0.58
CA PRO A 121 1.23 -18.08 0.77
C PRO A 121 1.85 -16.69 1.01
N PRO A 122 3.04 -16.32 0.47
CA PRO A 122 3.58 -14.97 0.63
C PRO A 122 2.94 -13.91 -0.29
N ILE A 123 2.29 -14.30 -1.39
CA ILE A 123 1.78 -13.37 -2.42
C ILE A 123 0.27 -13.11 -2.30
N PHE A 124 -0.52 -14.11 -1.88
CA PHE A 124 -2.00 -14.06 -1.79
C PHE A 124 -2.50 -14.20 -0.37
#